data_AF-A0A3D8IH30-F1
#
_entry.id   AF-A0A3D8IH30-F1
#
_cell.length_a   1.000
_cell.length_b   1.000
_cell.length_c   1.000
_cell.angle_alpha   90.00
_cell.angle_beta   90.00
_cell.angle_gamma   90.00
#
_symmetry.space_group_name_H-M   'P 1'
#
loop_
_entity.id
_entity.type
_entity.pdbx_description
1 polymer ?
#
loop_
_entity_poly.entity_id
_entity_poly.type
_entity_poly.pdbx_seq_one_letter_code
_entity_poly.pdbx_strand_id
1 'polypeptide(L)'
;MVNKMKKWIKSAAGIVSITLFVISIILLLVAICLDYENFSNNINNTLFSLATNLLGIIITISFVQHFIDRQNEKEDHREENLKIKRYNRFIHVLIIRYLMYFNCVITPIERRNEINPLRLSSQFEFEDMCDLYKCSLYLCEGISKSSIESFYEIEEILRNYMIDMIQNIDFKYNKELERIIMEFVKKSIEYDMRGAILGNMTAYFGKEKMIDIAMKYIKDPSHDWLGKLQRGELDSNMMVPYVQLYKLLKIETELIKKYKDYMATLDNQIIV
;
A
#
# COMPACT_ATOMS: atom_id res chain seq x y z
N MET A 1 6.07 23.85 7.63
CA MET A 1 5.56 25.04 8.36
C MET A 1 4.86 26.03 7.43
N VAL A 2 5.51 26.48 6.34
CA VAL A 2 4.96 27.47 5.38
C VAL A 2 3.63 27.04 4.73
N ASN A 3 3.48 25.77 4.35
CA ASN A 3 2.21 25.28 3.77
C ASN A 3 1.05 25.20 4.77
N LYS A 4 1.32 24.89 6.04
CA LYS A 4 0.31 24.91 7.12
C LYS A 4 -0.14 26.37 7.39
N MET A 5 0.81 27.31 7.40
CA MET A 5 0.54 28.74 7.56
C MET A 5 -0.27 29.33 6.38
N LYS A 6 0.03 28.94 5.13
CA LYS A 6 -0.78 29.31 3.95
C LYS A 6 -2.20 28.75 3.99
N LYS A 7 -2.40 27.52 4.47
CA LYS A 7 -3.73 26.93 4.65
C LYS A 7 -4.53 27.65 5.72
N TRP A 8 -3.89 28.00 6.85
CA TRP A 8 -4.52 28.75 7.93
C TRP A 8 -4.95 30.15 7.50
N ILE A 9 -4.08 30.91 6.83
CA ILE A 9 -4.38 32.26 6.28
C ILE A 9 -5.58 32.24 5.34
N LYS A 10 -5.79 31.13 4.60
CA LYS A 10 -6.92 30.96 3.67
C LYS A 10 -8.20 30.44 4.34
N SER A 11 -8.15 30.01 5.59
CA SER A 11 -9.35 29.61 6.33
C SER A 11 -10.17 30.84 6.73
N ALA A 12 -11.48 30.68 6.91
CA ALA A 12 -12.34 31.76 7.39
C ALA A 12 -11.84 32.36 8.71
N ALA A 13 -11.35 31.52 9.63
CA ALA A 13 -10.77 31.94 10.89
C ALA A 13 -9.47 32.74 10.71
N GLY A 14 -8.58 32.32 9.81
CA GLY A 14 -7.34 33.04 9.51
C GLY A 14 -7.58 34.40 8.88
N ILE A 15 -8.55 34.51 7.95
CA ILE A 15 -8.95 35.78 7.37
C ILE A 15 -9.44 36.73 8.47
N VAL A 16 -10.40 36.28 9.30
CA VAL A 16 -10.94 37.09 10.41
C VAL A 16 -9.83 37.53 11.38
N SER A 17 -8.92 36.62 11.74
CA SER A 17 -7.77 36.94 12.60
C SER A 17 -6.85 38.00 12.01
N ILE A 18 -6.57 37.94 10.71
CA ILE A 18 -5.75 38.94 10.01
C ILE A 18 -6.45 40.29 9.98
N THR A 19 -7.76 40.33 9.68
CA THR A 19 -8.52 41.58 9.66
C THR A 19 -8.53 42.23 11.04
N LEU A 20 -8.76 41.45 12.11
CA LEU A 20 -8.73 41.95 13.48
C LEU A 20 -7.33 42.41 13.90
N PHE A 21 -6.28 41.71 13.46
CA PHE A 21 -4.89 42.10 13.74
C PHE A 21 -4.52 43.43 13.09
N VAL A 22 -4.95 43.65 11.83
CA VAL A 22 -4.77 44.93 11.12
C VAL A 22 -5.54 46.04 11.84
N ILE A 23 -6.78 45.79 12.27
CA ILE A 23 -7.58 46.75 13.04
C ILE A 23 -6.90 47.10 14.37
N SER A 24 -6.36 46.11 15.10
CA SER A 24 -5.59 46.35 16.33
C SER A 24 -4.36 47.20 16.11
N ILE A 25 -3.61 46.99 15.02
CA ILE A 25 -2.43 47.80 14.68
C ILE A 25 -2.83 49.24 14.35
N ILE A 26 -3.91 49.42 13.59
CA ILE A 26 -4.43 50.75 13.25
C ILE A 26 -4.86 51.49 14.53
N LEU A 27 -5.56 50.83 15.45
CA LEU A 27 -5.97 51.42 16.73
C LEU A 27 -4.76 51.82 17.60
N LEU A 28 -3.70 51.00 17.62
CA LEU A 28 -2.44 51.29 18.30
C LEU A 28 -1.70 52.48 17.68
N LEU A 29 -1.65 52.57 16.35
CA LEU A 29 -1.04 53.70 15.66
C LEU A 29 -1.80 55.00 15.91
N VAL A 30 -3.13 54.96 15.87
CA VAL A 30 -4.00 56.12 16.19
C VAL A 30 -3.80 56.54 17.65
N ALA A 31 -3.69 55.60 18.58
CA ALA A 31 -3.41 55.89 19.98
C ALA A 31 -2.04 56.59 20.17
N ILE A 32 -0.99 56.09 19.52
CA ILE A 32 0.36 56.68 19.57
C ILE A 32 0.38 58.09 18.92
N CYS A 33 -0.35 58.30 17.82
CA CYS A 33 -0.45 59.61 17.18
C CYS A 33 -1.24 60.63 18.03
N LEU A 34 -2.30 60.21 18.72
CA LEU A 34 -3.09 61.08 19.60
C LEU A 34 -2.35 61.49 20.87
N ASP A 35 -1.41 60.67 21.34
CA ASP A 35 -0.53 60.97 22.48
C ASP A 35 0.38 62.18 22.20
N TYR A 36 0.70 62.43 20.92
CA TYR A 36 1.56 63.54 20.49
C TYR A 36 0.87 64.91 20.57
N GLU A 37 -0.46 64.98 20.51
CA GLU A 37 -1.23 66.22 20.47
C GLU A 37 -1.87 66.63 21.81
N ASN A 38 -1.51 65.99 22.95
CA ASN A 38 -2.09 66.26 24.28
C ASN A 38 -3.63 66.12 24.33
N PHE A 39 -4.23 65.33 23.43
CA PHE A 39 -5.68 65.15 23.40
C PHE A 39 -6.11 63.96 24.29
N SER A 40 -6.82 64.27 25.37
CA SER A 40 -7.59 63.35 26.25
C SER A 40 -6.96 61.97 26.51
N ASN A 41 -6.15 61.87 27.57
CA ASN A 41 -5.62 60.62 28.14
C ASN A 41 -6.68 59.50 28.29
N ASN A 42 -7.95 59.87 28.44
CA ASN A 42 -9.06 58.93 28.56
C ASN A 42 -9.37 58.19 27.25
N ILE A 43 -9.31 58.89 26.11
CA ILE A 43 -9.51 58.30 24.78
C ILE A 43 -8.34 57.38 24.47
N ASN A 44 -7.12 57.80 24.81
CA ASN A 44 -5.93 57.02 24.52
C ASN A 44 -5.87 55.69 25.30
N ASN A 45 -6.19 55.74 26.59
CA ASN A 45 -6.32 54.53 27.41
C ASN A 45 -7.42 53.58 26.91
N THR A 46 -8.53 54.12 26.40
CA THR A 46 -9.63 53.31 25.84
C THR A 46 -9.19 52.60 24.55
N LEU A 47 -8.46 53.29 23.66
CA LEU A 47 -7.92 52.72 22.43
C LEU A 47 -6.87 51.64 22.70
N PHE A 48 -5.94 51.88 23.64
CA PHE A 48 -4.98 50.88 24.09
C PHE A 48 -5.66 49.65 24.70
N SER A 49 -6.71 49.85 25.51
CA SER A 49 -7.48 48.75 26.10
C SER A 49 -8.22 47.93 25.02
N LEU A 50 -8.83 48.57 24.03
CA LEU A 50 -9.46 47.90 22.90
C LEU A 50 -8.46 47.10 22.07
N ALA A 51 -7.30 47.69 21.75
CA ALA A 51 -6.27 47.05 20.94
C ALA A 51 -5.66 45.83 21.64
N THR A 52 -5.36 45.94 22.94
CA THR A 52 -4.80 44.84 23.75
C THR A 52 -5.80 43.71 23.96
N ASN A 53 -7.09 44.02 24.17
CA ASN A 53 -8.15 43.01 24.26
C ASN A 53 -8.36 42.26 22.93
N LEU A 54 -8.37 42.98 21.80
CA LEU A 54 -8.46 42.37 20.47
C LEU A 54 -7.26 41.45 20.18
N LEU A 55 -6.04 41.88 20.52
CA LEU A 55 -4.84 41.05 20.42
C LEU A 55 -4.94 39.80 21.30
N GLY A 56 -5.43 39.93 22.54
CA GLY A 56 -5.66 38.81 23.44
C GLY A 56 -6.64 37.78 22.87
N ILE A 57 -7.73 38.23 22.25
CA ILE A 57 -8.71 37.37 21.57
C ILE A 57 -8.07 36.63 20.40
N ILE A 58 -7.34 37.33 19.52
CA ILE A 58 -6.65 36.74 18.35
C ILE A 58 -5.68 35.64 18.78
N ILE A 59 -4.85 35.93 19.79
CA ILE A 59 -3.87 34.98 20.32
C ILE A 59 -4.59 33.75 20.88
N THR A 60 -5.63 33.96 21.68
CA THR A 60 -6.40 32.86 22.30
C THR A 60 -7.07 31.97 21.24
N ILE A 61 -7.76 32.56 20.26
CA ILE A 61 -8.39 31.80 19.15
C ILE A 61 -7.33 31.02 18.36
N SER A 62 -6.17 31.62 18.11
CA SER A 62 -5.08 30.95 17.39
C SER A 62 -4.54 29.75 18.16
N PHE A 63 -4.39 29.84 19.48
CA PHE A 63 -3.99 28.72 20.33
C PHE A 63 -5.07 27.62 20.37
N VAL A 64 -6.33 27.99 20.53
CA VAL A 64 -7.46 27.04 20.52
C VAL A 64 -7.53 26.29 19.19
N GLN A 65 -7.45 27.01 18.06
CA GLN A 65 -7.46 26.40 16.74
C GLN A 65 -6.25 25.48 16.54
N HIS A 66 -5.06 25.89 16.98
CA HIS A 66 -3.88 25.03 16.92
C HIS A 66 -4.07 23.72 17.68
N PHE A 67 -4.68 23.78 18.87
CA PHE A 67 -4.95 22.61 19.68
C PHE A 67 -6.00 21.69 19.02
N ILE A 68 -7.09 22.27 18.50
CA ILE A 68 -8.14 21.56 17.77
C ILE A 68 -7.55 20.88 16.54
N ASP A 69 -6.78 21.59 15.71
CA ASP A 69 -6.17 21.05 14.50
C ASP A 69 -5.24 19.88 14.84
N ARG A 70 -4.47 19.99 15.92
CA ARG A 70 -3.56 18.94 16.38
C ARG A 70 -4.31 17.73 16.93
N GLN A 71 -5.46 17.94 17.57
CA GLN A 71 -6.32 16.86 18.03
C GLN A 71 -6.99 16.14 16.85
N ASN A 72 -7.51 16.89 15.87
CA ASN A 72 -8.07 16.34 14.63
C ASN A 72 -7.03 15.55 13.84
N GLU A 73 -5.78 16.05 13.72
CA GLU A 73 -4.69 15.33 13.03
C GLU A 73 -4.39 13.97 13.70
N LYS A 74 -4.44 13.90 15.04
CA LYS A 74 -4.31 12.63 15.78
C LYS A 74 -5.49 11.70 15.57
N GLU A 75 -6.71 12.24 15.55
CA GLU A 75 -7.93 11.47 15.34
C GLU A 75 -8.00 10.89 13.92
N ASP A 76 -7.70 11.69 12.89
CA ASP A 76 -7.55 11.24 11.51
C ASP A 76 -6.55 10.07 11.41
N HIS A 77 -5.38 10.21 12.05
CA HIS A 77 -4.33 9.19 12.05
C HIS A 77 -4.81 7.89 12.71
N ARG A 78 -5.57 8.00 13.80
CA ARG A 78 -6.16 6.84 14.47
C ARG A 78 -7.21 6.18 13.59
N GLU A 79 -8.07 6.95 12.94
CA GLU A 79 -9.11 6.44 12.06
C GLU A 79 -8.52 5.70 10.85
N GLU A 80 -7.50 6.28 10.20
CA GLU A 80 -6.77 5.62 9.11
C GLU A 80 -6.18 4.29 9.58
N ASN A 81 -5.47 4.27 10.71
CA ASN A 81 -4.87 3.06 11.26
C ASN A 81 -5.91 1.98 11.61
N LEU A 82 -7.08 2.37 12.14
CA LEU A 82 -8.16 1.44 12.44
C LEU A 82 -8.74 0.81 11.16
N LYS A 83 -8.94 1.61 10.10
CA LYS A 83 -9.36 1.11 8.79
C LYS A 83 -8.33 0.13 8.22
N ILE A 84 -7.05 0.49 8.24
CA ILE A 84 -5.96 -0.37 7.77
C ILE A 84 -5.96 -1.71 8.52
N LYS A 85 -6.06 -1.70 9.86
CA LYS A 85 -6.08 -2.92 10.67
C LYS A 85 -7.30 -3.80 10.37
N ARG A 86 -8.47 -3.20 10.12
CA ARG A 86 -9.68 -3.93 9.71
C ARG A 86 -9.46 -4.67 8.39
N TYR A 87 -8.89 -4.00 7.39
CA TYR A 87 -8.52 -4.64 6.12
C TYR A 87 -7.47 -5.73 6.32
N ASN A 88 -6.43 -5.45 7.12
CA ASN A 88 -5.35 -6.39 7.38
C ASN A 88 -5.83 -7.72 7.97
N ARG A 89 -6.87 -7.73 8.82
CA ARG A 89 -7.42 -8.98 9.36
C ARG A 89 -7.83 -9.96 8.27
N PHE A 90 -8.44 -9.46 7.20
CA PHE A 90 -8.84 -10.31 6.08
C PHE A 90 -7.68 -10.58 5.12
N ILE A 91 -6.85 -9.57 4.81
CA ILE A 91 -5.63 -9.76 4.00
C ILE A 91 -4.75 -10.84 4.60
N HIS A 92 -4.61 -10.90 5.93
CA HIS A 92 -3.80 -11.93 6.58
C HIS A 92 -4.29 -13.35 6.27
N VAL A 93 -5.61 -13.56 6.29
CA VAL A 93 -6.24 -14.85 5.93
C VAL A 93 -6.00 -15.17 4.45
N LEU A 94 -6.15 -14.17 3.57
CA LEU A 94 -5.89 -14.34 2.14
C LEU A 94 -4.41 -14.64 1.85
N ILE A 95 -3.48 -13.96 2.53
CA ILE A 95 -2.04 -14.22 2.43
C ILE A 95 -1.72 -15.65 2.89
N ILE A 96 -2.34 -16.15 3.97
CA ILE A 96 -2.16 -17.54 4.39
C ILE A 96 -2.55 -18.51 3.26
N ARG A 97 -3.74 -18.33 2.68
CA ARG A 97 -4.20 -19.17 1.57
C ARG A 97 -3.32 -19.02 0.33
N TYR A 98 -2.91 -17.79 0.01
CA TYR A 98 -1.96 -17.50 -1.05
C TYR A 98 -0.67 -18.30 -0.86
N LEU A 99 -0.09 -18.29 0.34
CA LEU A 99 1.16 -19.01 0.63
C LEU A 99 1.03 -20.52 0.49
N MET A 100 -0.12 -21.09 0.85
CA MET A 100 -0.38 -22.52 0.67
C MET A 100 -0.28 -22.93 -0.80
N TYR A 101 -0.94 -22.21 -1.70
CA TYR A 101 -0.92 -22.54 -3.13
C TYR A 101 0.35 -22.09 -3.84
N PHE A 102 0.91 -20.95 -3.43
CA PHE A 102 2.25 -20.51 -3.84
C PHE A 102 3.29 -21.60 -3.60
N ASN A 103 3.32 -22.18 -2.40
CA ASN A 103 4.26 -23.25 -2.06
C ASN A 103 4.02 -24.52 -2.87
N CYS A 104 2.79 -24.80 -3.30
CA CYS A 104 2.53 -25.90 -4.24
C CYS A 104 3.09 -25.60 -5.64
N VAL A 105 3.05 -24.35 -6.10
CA VAL A 105 3.60 -23.96 -7.41
C VAL A 105 5.13 -23.99 -7.41
N ILE A 106 5.79 -23.52 -6.34
CA ILE A 106 7.25 -23.38 -6.28
C ILE A 106 7.99 -24.58 -5.70
N THR A 107 7.30 -25.71 -5.50
CA THR A 107 7.88 -26.90 -4.89
C THR A 107 7.55 -28.15 -5.71
N PRO A 108 8.56 -28.93 -6.14
CA PRO A 108 8.37 -30.23 -6.77
C PRO A 108 7.61 -31.19 -5.87
N ILE A 109 6.80 -32.07 -6.45
CA ILE A 109 5.83 -32.89 -5.72
C ILE A 109 6.48 -33.74 -4.62
N GLU A 110 7.71 -34.20 -4.84
CA GLU A 110 8.45 -35.04 -3.91
C GLU A 110 8.83 -34.33 -2.61
N ARG A 111 8.98 -33.00 -2.64
CA ARG A 111 9.42 -32.19 -1.49
C ARG A 111 8.28 -31.44 -0.79
N ARG A 112 7.05 -31.46 -1.34
CA ARG A 112 5.93 -30.65 -0.80
C ARG A 112 5.54 -31.01 0.63
N ASN A 113 5.73 -32.26 1.05
CA ASN A 113 5.40 -32.70 2.41
C ASN A 113 6.41 -32.21 3.47
N GLU A 114 7.59 -31.76 3.05
CA GLU A 114 8.69 -31.36 3.94
C GLU A 114 8.69 -29.85 4.24
N ILE A 115 7.88 -29.08 3.50
CA ILE A 115 7.87 -27.62 3.56
C ILE A 115 6.70 -27.13 4.41
N ASN A 116 6.98 -26.15 5.27
CA ASN A 116 5.93 -25.45 6.00
C ASN A 116 5.14 -24.57 5.02
N PRO A 117 3.84 -24.83 4.81
CA PRO A 117 3.05 -24.17 3.78
C PRO A 117 2.68 -22.72 4.10
N LEU A 118 2.89 -22.30 5.35
CA LEU A 118 2.65 -20.93 5.82
C LEU A 118 3.92 -20.08 5.75
N ARG A 119 5.07 -20.71 5.46
CA ARG A 119 6.34 -20.01 5.35
C ARG A 119 6.44 -19.41 3.95
N LEU A 120 6.82 -18.13 3.92
CA LEU A 120 7.21 -17.47 2.70
C LEU A 120 8.63 -17.91 2.34
N SER A 121 8.78 -18.70 1.27
CA SER A 121 10.08 -19.10 0.75
C SER A 121 10.52 -18.15 -0.37
N SER A 122 11.62 -17.44 -0.18
CA SER A 122 12.28 -16.67 -1.24
C SER A 122 13.35 -17.47 -1.98
N GLN A 123 13.73 -18.64 -1.45
CA GLN A 123 14.78 -19.51 -1.98
C GLN A 123 14.12 -20.64 -2.77
N PHE A 124 13.94 -20.41 -4.06
CA PHE A 124 13.45 -21.39 -5.04
C PHE A 124 13.97 -21.01 -6.43
N GLU A 125 14.24 -22.00 -7.26
CA GLU A 125 14.72 -21.81 -8.63
C GLU A 125 13.59 -22.00 -9.64
N PHE A 126 13.87 -21.73 -10.91
CA PHE A 126 12.86 -21.85 -11.97
C PHE A 126 12.38 -23.31 -12.11
N GLU A 127 13.31 -24.24 -12.00
CA GLU A 127 13.09 -25.68 -12.14
C GLU A 127 12.17 -26.24 -11.05
N ASP A 128 12.11 -25.57 -9.89
CA ASP A 128 11.23 -25.97 -8.79
C ASP A 128 9.74 -25.87 -9.14
N MET A 129 9.41 -25.11 -10.18
CA MET A 129 8.04 -24.99 -10.70
C MET A 129 7.63 -26.15 -11.62
N CYS A 130 8.47 -27.17 -11.80
CA CYS A 130 8.22 -28.24 -12.77
C CYS A 130 6.91 -29.00 -12.56
N ASP A 131 6.35 -29.02 -11.34
CA ASP A 131 5.09 -29.70 -11.01
C ASP A 131 3.88 -28.75 -10.80
N LEU A 132 3.93 -27.53 -11.34
CA LEU A 132 2.85 -26.55 -11.18
C LEU A 132 1.48 -27.03 -11.70
N TYR A 133 1.46 -27.93 -12.69
CA TYR A 133 0.23 -28.54 -13.23
C TYR A 133 -0.28 -29.75 -12.43
N LYS A 134 0.49 -30.24 -11.44
CA LYS A 134 0.04 -31.34 -10.57
C LYS A 134 -0.95 -30.84 -9.53
N CYS A 135 -1.80 -31.73 -9.04
CA CYS A 135 -2.79 -31.44 -8.01
C CYS A 135 -2.16 -30.75 -6.80
N SER A 136 -2.88 -29.80 -6.21
CA SER A 136 -2.49 -29.23 -4.92
C SER A 136 -2.61 -30.28 -3.81
N LEU A 137 -1.81 -30.16 -2.75
CA LEU A 137 -1.94 -31.03 -1.57
C LEU A 137 -3.19 -30.74 -0.73
N TYR A 138 -3.94 -29.68 -1.05
CA TYR A 138 -5.04 -29.17 -0.21
C TYR A 138 -6.40 -29.53 -0.81
N LEU A 139 -7.10 -30.42 -0.11
CA LEU A 139 -8.38 -31.00 -0.54
C LEU A 139 -9.55 -30.00 -0.51
N CYS A 140 -9.41 -28.84 0.14
CA CYS A 140 -10.49 -27.88 0.33
C CYS A 140 -11.03 -27.25 -0.98
N GLU A 141 -10.30 -27.36 -2.09
CA GLU A 141 -10.67 -26.81 -3.41
C GLU A 141 -11.10 -27.90 -4.42
N GLY A 142 -11.19 -29.17 -3.98
CA GLY A 142 -11.46 -30.32 -4.83
C GLY A 142 -10.19 -31.00 -5.36
N ILE A 143 -10.28 -32.30 -5.60
CA ILE A 143 -9.14 -33.17 -5.97
C ILE A 143 -8.65 -32.90 -7.41
N SER A 144 -9.45 -32.20 -8.22
CA SER A 144 -9.23 -32.03 -9.66
C SER A 144 -8.45 -30.78 -10.08
N LYS A 145 -8.31 -29.76 -9.22
CA LYS A 145 -7.61 -28.52 -9.58
C LYS A 145 -6.09 -28.68 -9.48
N SER A 146 -5.38 -28.19 -10.49
CA SER A 146 -3.92 -28.10 -10.45
C SER A 146 -3.46 -27.03 -9.45
N SER A 147 -2.20 -27.12 -9.03
CA SER A 147 -1.60 -26.15 -8.09
C SER A 147 -1.62 -24.73 -8.67
N ILE A 148 -1.39 -24.59 -9.97
CA ILE A 148 -1.37 -23.30 -10.65
C ILE A 148 -2.76 -22.67 -10.77
N GLU A 149 -3.82 -23.46 -11.01
CA GLU A 149 -5.20 -22.95 -10.99
C GLU A 149 -5.54 -22.37 -9.63
N SER A 150 -5.31 -23.14 -8.57
CA SER A 150 -5.63 -22.71 -7.21
C SER A 150 -4.81 -21.50 -6.77
N PHE A 151 -3.53 -21.42 -7.16
CA PHE A 151 -2.68 -20.25 -6.92
C PHE A 151 -3.28 -19.00 -7.58
N TYR A 152 -3.68 -19.12 -8.82
CA TYR A 152 -4.20 -18.01 -9.58
C TYR A 152 -5.55 -17.50 -9.07
N GLU A 153 -6.44 -18.40 -8.67
CA GLU A 153 -7.70 -18.01 -8.04
C GLU A 153 -7.47 -17.23 -6.74
N ILE A 154 -6.59 -17.70 -5.86
CA ILE A 154 -6.34 -17.00 -4.59
C ILE A 154 -5.56 -15.69 -4.78
N GLU A 155 -4.63 -15.64 -5.73
CA GLU A 155 -3.87 -14.44 -6.07
C GLU A 155 -4.81 -13.33 -6.52
N GLU A 156 -5.78 -13.64 -7.39
CA GLU A 156 -6.76 -12.67 -7.84
C GLU A 156 -7.69 -12.19 -6.73
N ILE A 157 -8.12 -13.09 -5.84
CA ILE A 157 -8.90 -12.70 -4.66
C ILE A 157 -8.09 -11.74 -3.79
N LEU A 158 -6.79 -12.03 -3.56
CA LEU A 158 -5.89 -11.17 -2.80
C LEU A 158 -5.70 -9.80 -3.49
N ARG A 159 -5.41 -9.80 -4.79
CA ARG A 159 -5.25 -8.59 -5.61
C ARG A 159 -6.49 -7.71 -5.56
N ASN A 160 -7.67 -8.29 -5.79
CA ASN A 160 -8.92 -7.53 -5.80
C ASN A 160 -9.23 -6.94 -4.42
N TYR A 161 -8.94 -7.67 -3.34
CA TYR A 161 -9.10 -7.15 -1.99
C TYR A 161 -8.09 -6.03 -1.66
N MET A 162 -6.86 -6.11 -2.19
CA MET A 162 -5.87 -5.04 -2.10
C MET A 162 -6.29 -3.79 -2.90
N ILE A 163 -6.90 -3.94 -4.08
CA ILE A 163 -7.49 -2.84 -4.83
C ILE A 163 -8.60 -2.15 -4.02
N ASP A 164 -9.50 -2.92 -3.41
CA ASP A 164 -10.56 -2.39 -2.56
C ASP A 164 -9.99 -1.58 -1.37
N MET A 165 -8.92 -2.09 -0.74
CA MET A 165 -8.23 -1.38 0.34
C MET A 165 -7.68 -0.02 -0.11
N ILE A 166 -7.06 0.05 -1.29
CA ILE A 166 -6.55 1.30 -1.87
C ILE A 166 -7.67 2.30 -2.14
N GLN A 167 -8.81 1.83 -2.65
CA GLN A 167 -9.94 2.70 -3.03
C GLN A 167 -10.70 3.26 -1.82
N ASN A 168 -10.74 2.52 -0.71
CA ASN A 168 -11.55 2.87 0.46
C ASN A 168 -10.78 3.53 1.61
N ILE A 169 -9.45 3.59 1.54
CA ILE A 169 -8.61 4.22 2.56
C ILE A 169 -7.85 5.39 1.95
N ASP A 170 -8.02 6.59 2.51
CA ASP A 170 -7.09 7.70 2.25
C ASP A 170 -5.83 7.50 3.09
N PHE A 171 -4.75 7.04 2.46
CA PHE A 171 -3.47 6.77 3.11
C PHE A 171 -2.69 8.06 3.37
N LYS A 172 -3.26 9.00 4.11
CA LYS A 172 -2.61 10.30 4.39
C LYS A 172 -1.33 10.15 5.20
N TYR A 173 -1.32 9.23 6.16
CA TYR A 173 -0.20 9.01 7.08
C TYR A 173 0.57 7.72 6.80
N ASN A 174 -0.05 6.72 6.16
CA ASN A 174 0.57 5.43 5.83
C ASN A 174 0.92 5.30 4.33
N LYS A 175 1.54 6.33 3.75
CA LYS A 175 1.89 6.39 2.32
C LYS A 175 2.80 5.28 1.83
N GLU A 176 3.65 4.74 2.71
CA GLU A 176 4.50 3.61 2.35
C GLU A 176 3.71 2.31 2.16
N LEU A 177 2.69 2.08 2.99
CA LEU A 177 1.79 0.94 2.83
C LEU A 177 1.02 1.04 1.52
N GLU A 178 0.48 2.21 1.20
CA GLU A 178 -0.17 2.49 -0.09
C GLU A 178 0.73 2.09 -1.26
N ARG A 179 2.00 2.51 -1.23
CA ARG A 179 2.99 2.18 -2.27
C ARG A 179 3.24 0.67 -2.38
N ILE A 180 3.37 -0.04 -1.26
CA ILE A 180 3.61 -1.49 -1.26
C ILE A 180 2.43 -2.22 -1.90
N ILE A 181 1.20 -1.89 -1.49
CA ILE A 181 -0.02 -2.53 -2.01
C ILE A 181 -0.21 -2.19 -3.49
N MET A 182 0.00 -0.93 -3.87
CA MET A 182 -0.12 -0.49 -5.27
C MET A 182 0.88 -1.21 -6.18
N GLU A 183 2.13 -1.38 -5.73
CA GLU A 183 3.14 -2.09 -6.51
C GLU A 183 2.80 -3.58 -6.65
N PHE A 184 2.21 -4.21 -5.62
CA PHE A 184 1.72 -5.59 -5.72
C PHE A 184 0.65 -5.70 -6.81
N VAL A 185 -0.38 -4.85 -6.74
CA VAL A 185 -1.48 -4.85 -7.74
C VAL A 185 -0.93 -4.62 -9.15
N LYS A 186 -0.06 -3.61 -9.32
CA LYS A 186 0.53 -3.27 -10.61
C LYS A 186 1.32 -4.43 -11.19
N LYS A 187 2.18 -5.05 -10.39
CA LYS A 187 3.07 -6.14 -10.85
C LYS A 187 2.30 -7.41 -11.14
N SER A 188 1.28 -7.71 -10.35
CA SER A 188 0.37 -8.82 -10.63
C SER A 188 -0.31 -8.67 -11.99
N ILE A 189 -0.76 -7.46 -12.35
CA ILE A 189 -1.35 -7.19 -13.69
C ILE A 189 -0.30 -7.23 -14.80
N GLU A 190 0.87 -6.60 -14.59
CA GLU A 190 1.94 -6.50 -15.59
C GLU A 190 2.51 -7.87 -16.02
N TYR A 191 2.54 -8.82 -15.09
CA TYR A 191 3.06 -10.18 -15.31
C TYR A 191 1.95 -11.23 -15.43
N ASP A 192 0.68 -10.82 -15.57
CA ASP A 192 -0.44 -11.75 -15.68
C ASP A 192 -0.35 -12.58 -16.97
N MET A 193 0.03 -13.85 -16.81
CA MET A 193 0.16 -14.84 -17.88
C MET A 193 -0.87 -15.97 -17.75
N ARG A 194 -1.92 -15.77 -16.95
CA ARG A 194 -2.93 -16.80 -16.63
C ARG A 194 -3.57 -17.39 -17.88
N GLY A 195 -3.95 -16.55 -18.83
CA GLY A 195 -4.58 -16.99 -20.08
C GLY A 195 -3.71 -17.97 -20.86
N ALA A 196 -2.41 -17.71 -20.96
CA ALA A 196 -1.47 -18.58 -21.67
C ALA A 196 -1.18 -19.87 -20.90
N ILE A 197 -0.91 -19.78 -19.60
CA ILE A 197 -0.55 -20.93 -18.76
C ILE A 197 -1.75 -21.87 -18.58
N LEU A 198 -2.93 -21.34 -18.25
CA LEU A 198 -4.13 -22.17 -18.11
C LEU A 198 -4.61 -22.70 -19.47
N GLY A 199 -4.45 -21.93 -20.54
CA GLY A 199 -4.76 -22.38 -21.91
C GLY A 199 -4.01 -23.66 -22.30
N ASN A 200 -2.76 -23.81 -21.83
CA ASN A 200 -1.94 -25.00 -22.11
C ASN A 200 -2.52 -26.31 -21.54
N MET A 201 -3.42 -26.26 -20.55
CA MET A 201 -4.08 -27.46 -19.99
C MET A 201 -4.92 -28.22 -21.01
N THR A 202 -5.43 -27.50 -22.01
CA THR A 202 -6.28 -28.08 -23.08
C THR A 202 -5.56 -28.18 -24.41
N ALA A 203 -4.35 -27.62 -24.53
CA ALA A 203 -3.60 -27.54 -25.76
C ALA A 203 -2.70 -28.77 -25.99
N TYR A 204 -2.46 -29.06 -27.27
CA TYR A 204 -1.62 -30.16 -27.73
C TYR A 204 -0.61 -29.67 -28.76
N PHE A 205 0.59 -30.24 -28.75
CA PHE A 205 1.58 -30.10 -29.79
C PHE A 205 1.77 -31.45 -30.49
N GLY A 206 1.15 -31.60 -31.65
CA GLY A 206 1.01 -32.91 -32.30
C GLY A 206 0.19 -33.86 -31.43
N LYS A 207 0.83 -34.89 -30.86
CA LYS A 207 0.18 -35.89 -30.01
C LYS A 207 0.44 -35.70 -28.51
N GLU A 208 1.37 -34.82 -28.15
CA GLU A 208 1.78 -34.60 -26.77
C GLU A 208 1.01 -33.41 -26.17
N LYS A 209 0.62 -33.52 -24.90
CA LYS A 209 -0.06 -32.41 -24.21
C LYS A 209 0.95 -31.30 -23.94
N MET A 210 0.53 -30.05 -24.14
CA MET A 210 1.40 -28.90 -23.89
C MET A 210 1.89 -28.82 -22.44
N ILE A 211 1.09 -29.25 -21.48
CA ILE A 211 1.50 -29.31 -20.07
C ILE A 211 2.69 -30.26 -19.84
N ASP A 212 2.73 -31.41 -20.52
CA ASP A 212 3.79 -32.41 -20.33
C ASP A 212 5.11 -31.87 -20.91
N ILE A 213 5.04 -31.21 -22.07
CA ILE A 213 6.18 -30.53 -22.69
C ILE A 213 6.69 -29.40 -21.78
N ALA A 214 5.79 -28.55 -21.29
CA ALA A 214 6.17 -27.43 -20.43
C ALA A 214 6.84 -27.91 -19.14
N MET A 215 6.26 -28.90 -18.46
CA MET A 215 6.83 -29.49 -17.25
C MET A 215 8.23 -30.05 -17.51
N LYS A 216 8.43 -30.76 -18.64
CA LYS A 216 9.74 -31.28 -19.05
C LYS A 216 10.76 -30.16 -19.29
N TYR A 217 10.35 -29.09 -19.97
CA TYR A 217 11.23 -27.95 -20.25
C TYR A 217 11.55 -27.12 -19.02
N ILE A 218 10.63 -26.99 -18.07
CA ILE A 218 10.89 -26.33 -16.78
C ILE A 218 11.90 -27.14 -15.98
N LYS A 219 11.77 -28.47 -15.96
CA LYS A 219 12.64 -29.36 -15.17
C LYS A 219 14.09 -29.41 -15.66
N ASP A 220 14.35 -29.08 -16.91
CA ASP A 220 15.67 -29.21 -17.55
C ASP A 220 16.43 -27.87 -17.56
N PRO A 221 17.42 -27.69 -16.66
CA PRO A 221 18.16 -26.43 -16.51
C PRO A 221 19.06 -26.13 -17.72
N SER A 222 19.36 -27.10 -18.59
CA SER A 222 20.22 -26.91 -19.75
C SER A 222 19.65 -25.91 -20.77
N HIS A 223 18.34 -25.64 -20.68
CA HIS A 223 17.69 -24.71 -21.59
C HIS A 223 17.98 -23.23 -21.28
N ASP A 224 18.42 -22.87 -20.07
CA ASP A 224 18.70 -21.47 -19.66
C ASP A 224 17.56 -20.50 -20.02
N TRP A 225 16.31 -20.82 -19.65
CA TRP A 225 15.15 -19.99 -20.01
C TRP A 225 15.24 -18.57 -19.45
N LEU A 226 15.79 -18.41 -18.25
CA LEU A 226 15.98 -17.10 -17.62
C LEU A 226 16.99 -16.25 -18.41
N GLY A 227 18.14 -16.81 -18.77
CA GLY A 227 19.16 -16.10 -19.55
C GLY A 227 18.71 -15.81 -20.98
N LYS A 228 18.02 -16.75 -21.63
CA LYS A 228 17.43 -16.53 -22.97
C LYS A 228 16.46 -15.36 -22.98
N LEU A 229 15.62 -15.21 -21.96
CA LEU A 229 14.72 -14.05 -21.87
C LEU A 229 15.50 -12.74 -21.73
N GLN A 230 16.56 -12.71 -20.93
CA GLN A 230 17.40 -11.51 -20.73
C GLN A 230 18.11 -11.09 -22.01
N ARG A 231 18.51 -12.06 -22.84
CA ARG A 231 19.14 -11.82 -24.15
C ARG A 231 18.15 -11.49 -25.27
N GLY A 232 16.84 -11.56 -25.01
CA GLY A 232 15.80 -11.32 -26.02
C GLY A 232 15.62 -12.49 -27.01
N GLU A 233 16.00 -13.71 -26.63
CA GLU A 233 16.01 -14.89 -27.50
C GLU A 233 14.68 -15.69 -27.47
N LEU A 234 13.66 -15.20 -26.76
CA LEU A 234 12.40 -15.91 -26.50
C LEU A 234 11.18 -15.33 -27.24
N ASP A 235 11.37 -14.69 -28.39
CA ASP A 235 10.26 -14.17 -29.19
C ASP A 235 9.25 -15.27 -29.55
N SER A 236 7.98 -15.05 -29.18
CA SER A 236 6.88 -16.00 -29.37
C SER A 236 7.13 -17.41 -28.83
N ASN A 237 7.96 -17.56 -27.80
CA ASN A 237 8.30 -18.86 -27.23
C ASN A 237 7.28 -19.30 -26.16
N MET A 238 6.87 -20.57 -26.19
CA MET A 238 5.93 -21.16 -25.22
C MET A 238 6.40 -21.09 -23.76
N MET A 239 7.69 -20.87 -23.52
CA MET A 239 8.28 -20.77 -22.19
C MET A 239 8.23 -19.36 -21.59
N VAL A 240 7.95 -18.33 -22.39
CA VAL A 240 7.84 -16.94 -21.89
C VAL A 240 6.83 -16.82 -20.75
N PRO A 241 5.60 -17.36 -20.84
CA PRO A 241 4.61 -17.28 -19.76
C PRO A 241 5.15 -17.81 -18.42
N TYR A 242 5.88 -18.93 -18.44
CA TYR A 242 6.41 -19.56 -17.23
C TYR A 242 7.56 -18.75 -16.62
N VAL A 243 8.44 -18.18 -17.45
CA VAL A 243 9.50 -17.30 -16.96
C VAL A 243 8.91 -16.03 -16.33
N GLN A 244 7.84 -15.49 -16.91
CA GLN A 244 7.15 -14.32 -16.36
C GLN A 244 6.43 -14.66 -15.04
N LEU A 245 5.80 -15.83 -14.95
CA LEU A 245 5.25 -16.34 -13.68
C LEU A 245 6.35 -16.48 -12.61
N TYR A 246 7.51 -17.03 -12.94
CA TYR A 246 8.64 -17.11 -12.00
C TYR A 246 9.06 -15.73 -11.47
N LYS A 247 9.17 -14.73 -12.36
CA LYS A 247 9.47 -13.34 -11.98
C LYS A 247 8.39 -12.76 -11.07
N LEU A 248 7.11 -12.99 -11.40
CA LEU A 248 5.99 -12.55 -10.58
C LEU A 248 6.07 -13.12 -9.17
N LEU A 249 6.25 -14.44 -9.04
CA LEU A 249 6.35 -15.14 -7.76
C LEU A 249 7.48 -14.56 -6.87
N LYS A 250 8.63 -14.21 -7.48
CA LYS A 250 9.73 -13.53 -6.78
C LYS A 250 9.36 -12.12 -6.32
N ILE A 251 8.73 -11.34 -7.19
CA ILE A 251 8.32 -9.95 -6.88
C ILE A 251 7.27 -9.94 -5.76
N GLU A 252 6.24 -10.75 -5.88
CA GLU A 252 5.16 -10.85 -4.90
C GLU A 252 5.68 -11.33 -3.54
N THR A 253 6.66 -12.24 -3.53
CA THR A 253 7.34 -12.66 -2.29
C THR A 253 7.94 -11.47 -1.55
N GLU A 254 8.71 -10.64 -2.24
CA GLU A 254 9.33 -9.46 -1.63
C GLU A 254 8.29 -8.41 -1.20
N LEU A 255 7.21 -8.23 -1.96
CA LEU A 255 6.14 -7.28 -1.62
C LEU A 255 5.30 -7.76 -0.43
N ILE A 256 4.96 -9.04 -0.34
CA ILE A 256 4.27 -9.64 0.81
C ILE A 256 5.14 -9.53 2.06
N LYS A 257 6.46 -9.72 1.94
CA LYS A 257 7.40 -9.52 3.04
C LYS A 257 7.37 -8.08 3.54
N LYS A 258 7.53 -7.10 2.65
CA LYS A 258 7.44 -5.66 2.99
C LYS A 258 6.11 -5.29 3.63
N TYR A 259 5.00 -5.84 3.12
CA TYR A 259 3.68 -5.65 3.70
C TYR A 259 3.62 -6.18 5.14
N LYS A 260 4.08 -7.42 5.38
CA LYS A 260 4.11 -8.02 6.73
C LYS A 260 4.99 -7.22 7.70
N ASP A 261 6.16 -6.80 7.25
CA ASP A 261 7.09 -5.99 8.05
C ASP A 261 6.45 -4.64 8.42
N TYR A 262 5.81 -3.97 7.46
CA TYR A 262 5.08 -2.72 7.71
C TYR A 262 3.96 -2.92 8.74
N MET A 263 3.12 -3.95 8.55
CA MET A 263 2.02 -4.22 9.46
C MET A 263 2.49 -4.53 10.89
N ALA A 264 3.61 -5.23 11.04
CA ALA A 264 4.22 -5.48 12.34
C ALA A 264 4.66 -4.16 13.03
N THR A 265 5.22 -3.20 12.28
CA THR A 265 5.56 -1.88 12.84
C THR A 265 4.31 -1.09 13.25
N LEU A 266 3.24 -1.15 12.46
CA LEU A 266 1.97 -0.47 12.75
C LEU A 266 1.25 -1.04 13.97
N ASP A 267 1.43 -2.32 14.26
CA ASP A 267 0.92 -2.95 15.48
C ASP A 267 1.70 -2.53 16.73
N ASN A 268 3.01 -2.29 16.60
CA ASN A 268 3.86 -1.84 17.71
C ASN A 268 3.73 -0.35 18.06
N GLN A 269 3.22 0.49 17.16
CA GLN A 269 3.04 1.94 17.38
C GLN A 269 1.95 2.31 18.42
N ILE A 270 1.24 1.34 19.00
CA ILE A 270 0.13 1.56 19.95
C ILE A 270 0.58 1.52 21.42
N ILE A 271 1.85 1.16 21.71
CA ILE A 271 2.34 1.00 23.09
C ILE A 271 2.97 2.30 23.67
N VAL A 272 2.86 3.45 23.00
CA VAL A 272 3.42 4.74 23.49
C VAL A 272 2.37 5.85 23.55
#